data_AF-A0A1V4RWL4-F1
#
_entry.id   AF-A0A1V4RWL4-F1
#
_cell.length_a   1.000
_cell.length_b   1.000
_cell.length_c   1.000
_cell.angle_alpha   90.00
_cell.angle_beta   90.00
_cell.angle_gamma   90.00
#
_symmetry.space_group_name_H-M   'P 1'
#
loop_
_entity.id
_entity.type
_entity.pdbx_description
1 polymer ?
#
loop_
_entity_poly.entity_id
_entity_poly.type
_entity_poly.pdbx_seq_one_letter_code
_entity_poly.pdbx_strand_id
1 'polypeptide(L)'
;MLKRTKFIISGTTFLTLTILLGSCASQRPLNDFFGIRMNPADEAYFIIHGYSEHNGVYYESTSAMNPLIYAWAQLGTNDIRIKIINNSKQSIPSSYNQDNFMIMLSDGNTFVLSKGDPLDFPGDKTLFPNTSLELRLELPSDFWETIGMKDPQSYTADYMKKFWRGENKLNVIKENIQKIVVELGKKYTIVLKPVLKKH
;
A
#
# COMPACT_ATOMS: atom_id res chain seq x y z
N MET A 1 30.31 -75.75 17.36
CA MET A 1 29.58 -75.98 16.09
C MET A 1 29.68 -74.70 15.26
N LEU A 2 30.34 -74.78 14.11
CA LEU A 2 30.60 -73.66 13.20
C LEU A 2 29.30 -73.11 12.59
N LYS A 3 29.25 -71.79 12.38
CA LYS A 3 29.08 -71.24 11.02
C LYS A 3 29.51 -69.77 10.96
N ARG A 4 30.56 -69.53 10.17
CA ARG A 4 30.98 -68.24 9.65
C ARG A 4 29.99 -67.83 8.55
N THR A 5 29.67 -66.55 8.47
CA THR A 5 29.28 -65.93 7.19
C THR A 5 29.94 -64.58 7.09
N LYS A 6 30.85 -64.45 6.12
CA LYS A 6 31.45 -63.19 5.67
C LYS A 6 30.41 -62.45 4.81
N PHE A 7 30.40 -61.12 4.87
CA PHE A 7 29.95 -60.30 3.74
C PHE A 7 30.92 -59.15 3.52
N ILE A 8 31.08 -58.82 2.24
CA ILE A 8 32.19 -58.11 1.61
C ILE A 8 31.83 -56.61 1.42
N ILE A 9 32.89 -55.80 1.40
CA ILE A 9 32.99 -54.35 1.16
C ILE A 9 32.36 -53.94 -0.18
N SER A 10 31.77 -52.74 -0.27
CA SER A 10 31.99 -51.74 -1.36
C SER A 10 30.87 -50.70 -1.37
N GLY A 11 31.21 -49.41 -1.44
CA GLY A 11 30.21 -48.37 -1.66
C GLY A 11 30.63 -46.98 -1.19
N THR A 12 31.64 -46.39 -1.84
CA THR A 12 31.82 -44.95 -1.88
C THR A 12 30.60 -44.28 -2.52
N THR A 13 29.86 -43.48 -1.75
CA THR A 13 28.94 -42.48 -2.31
C THR A 13 29.09 -41.18 -1.53
N PHE A 14 29.82 -40.26 -2.15
CA PHE A 14 29.84 -38.84 -1.83
C PHE A 14 28.39 -38.33 -1.93
N LEU A 15 27.79 -37.91 -0.81
CA LEU A 15 26.54 -37.15 -0.84
C LEU A 15 26.87 -35.70 -0.45
N THR A 16 27.30 -34.93 -1.45
CA THR A 16 27.25 -33.46 -1.40
C THR A 16 25.78 -33.05 -1.30
N LEU A 17 25.33 -32.71 -0.09
CA LEU A 17 24.06 -32.04 0.10
C LEU A 17 24.24 -30.55 -0.25
N THR A 18 24.06 -30.24 -1.52
CA THR A 18 23.84 -28.88 -2.03
C THR A 18 22.46 -28.43 -1.56
N ILE A 19 22.36 -27.81 -0.38
CA ILE A 19 21.14 -27.09 -0.01
C ILE A 19 21.14 -25.78 -0.78
N LEU A 20 20.18 -25.71 -1.70
CA LEU A 20 19.87 -24.58 -2.56
C LEU A 20 19.90 -23.27 -1.77
N LEU A 21 20.51 -22.28 -2.41
CA LEU A 21 20.24 -20.86 -2.24
C LEU A 21 18.74 -20.63 -2.37
N GLY A 22 18.02 -20.67 -1.25
CA GLY A 22 16.76 -19.96 -1.11
C GLY A 22 17.10 -18.49 -1.11
N SER A 23 17.26 -17.91 -2.30
CA SER A 23 17.08 -16.48 -2.49
C SER A 23 15.67 -16.17 -1.99
N CYS A 24 15.57 -15.76 -0.73
CA CYS A 24 14.42 -15.04 -0.23
C CYS A 24 14.31 -13.84 -1.18
N ALA A 25 13.36 -13.94 -2.11
CA ALA A 25 12.89 -12.78 -2.82
C ALA A 25 12.61 -11.75 -1.73
N SER A 26 13.42 -10.69 -1.69
CA SER A 26 13.05 -9.47 -1.01
C SER A 26 11.76 -9.02 -1.69
N GLN A 27 10.63 -9.52 -1.19
CA GLN A 27 9.35 -8.86 -1.33
C GLN A 27 9.61 -7.48 -0.76
N ARG A 28 9.87 -6.50 -1.65
CA ARG A 28 9.99 -5.10 -1.24
C ARG A 28 8.79 -4.84 -0.34
N PRO A 29 8.98 -4.62 0.97
CA PRO A 29 7.84 -4.42 1.83
C PRO A 29 7.11 -3.19 1.28
N LEU A 30 5.78 -3.26 1.14
CA LEU A 30 4.97 -2.05 0.94
C LEU A 30 5.34 -1.13 2.10
N ASN A 31 6.14 -0.09 1.86
CA ASN A 31 6.82 0.62 2.94
C ASN A 31 7.01 2.10 2.66
N ASP A 32 6.26 2.66 1.72
CA ASP A 32 6.30 4.10 1.49
C ASP A 32 5.49 4.83 2.55
N PHE A 33 4.34 4.25 2.93
CA PHE A 33 3.44 4.80 3.93
C PHE A 33 2.91 3.70 4.86
N PHE A 34 2.66 4.07 6.10
CA PHE A 34 2.07 3.21 7.12
C PHE A 34 1.02 3.99 7.91
N GLY A 35 -0.07 3.32 8.27
CA GLY A 35 -1.15 3.93 9.03
C GLY A 35 -1.92 2.92 9.87
N ILE A 36 -2.59 3.44 10.90
CA ILE A 36 -3.48 2.67 11.76
C ILE A 36 -4.87 3.31 11.77
N ARG A 37 -5.89 2.56 12.21
CA ARG A 37 -7.24 3.09 12.35
C ARG A 37 -7.29 4.09 13.50
N MET A 38 -7.87 5.27 13.24
CA MET A 38 -8.01 6.33 14.23
C MET A 38 -9.23 7.21 13.94
N ASN A 39 -9.61 8.05 14.90
CA ASN A 39 -10.42 9.23 14.63
C ASN A 39 -9.52 10.31 13.98
N PRO A 40 -9.93 10.97 12.89
CA PRO A 40 -9.14 12.06 12.28
C PRO A 40 -8.68 13.14 13.27
N ALA A 41 -9.46 13.43 14.31
CA ALA A 41 -9.09 14.41 15.33
C ALA A 41 -7.84 14.01 16.14
N ASP A 42 -7.52 12.72 16.20
CA ASP A 42 -6.38 12.19 16.95
C ASP A 42 -5.10 12.11 16.10
N GLU A 43 -5.14 12.46 14.82
CA GLU A 43 -4.03 12.30 13.87
C GLU A 43 -2.72 12.93 14.34
N ALA A 44 -2.79 14.06 15.06
CA ALA A 44 -1.61 14.77 15.56
C ALA A 44 -0.77 13.91 16.53
N TYR A 45 -1.40 12.95 17.21
CA TYR A 45 -0.73 12.04 18.15
C TYR A 45 -0.15 10.79 17.48
N PHE A 46 -0.41 10.57 16.19
CA PHE A 46 0.17 9.45 15.45
C PHE A 46 1.50 9.88 14.80
N ILE A 47 2.63 9.44 15.36
CA ILE A 47 3.96 9.86 14.91
C ILE A 47 4.77 8.62 14.54
N ILE A 48 5.29 8.56 13.31
CA ILE A 48 6.18 7.48 12.86
C ILE A 48 7.62 7.87 13.13
N HIS A 49 8.32 7.06 13.92
CA HIS A 49 9.73 7.25 14.27
C HIS A 49 10.70 6.58 13.29
N GLY A 50 10.21 5.58 12.55
CA GLY A 50 10.98 4.92 11.50
C GLY A 50 10.56 3.48 11.25
N TYR A 51 11.37 2.77 10.47
CA TYR A 51 11.15 1.38 10.09
C TYR A 51 12.45 0.57 10.19
N SER A 52 12.33 -0.70 10.55
CA SER A 52 13.39 -1.69 10.37
C SER A 52 12.80 -3.00 9.86
N GLU A 53 13.58 -3.78 9.13
CA GLU A 53 13.14 -5.07 8.60
C GLU A 53 12.74 -6.06 9.71
N HIS A 54 13.46 -6.01 10.85
CA HIS A 54 13.22 -6.94 11.95
C HIS A 54 11.95 -6.63 12.76
N ASN A 55 11.72 -5.35 13.08
CA ASN A 55 10.66 -4.95 14.01
C ASN A 55 9.48 -4.22 13.35
N GLY A 56 9.55 -3.95 12.03
CA GLY A 56 8.53 -3.18 11.33
C GLY A 56 8.58 -1.68 11.64
N VAL A 57 7.42 -1.02 11.66
CA VAL A 57 7.29 0.42 11.92
C VAL A 57 7.27 0.69 13.42
N TYR A 58 8.06 1.66 13.85
CA TYR A 58 8.03 2.20 15.20
C TYR A 58 7.24 3.50 15.18
N TYR A 59 6.23 3.62 16.04
CA TYR A 59 5.37 4.79 16.08
C TYR A 59 4.81 5.04 17.49
N GLU A 60 4.37 6.27 17.72
CA GLU A 60 3.54 6.68 18.86
C GLU A 60 2.07 6.75 18.43
N SER A 61 1.18 6.38 19.34
CA SER A 61 -0.27 6.42 19.16
C SER A 61 -0.98 6.51 20.51
N THR A 62 -2.23 6.95 20.52
CA THR A 62 -3.06 6.96 21.73
C THR A 62 -3.84 5.65 21.89
N SER A 63 -4.39 5.42 23.10
CA SER A 63 -5.27 4.27 23.37
C SER A 63 -6.61 4.31 22.61
N ALA A 64 -6.99 5.46 22.05
CA ALA A 64 -8.18 5.61 21.22
C ALA A 64 -7.98 5.08 19.78
N MET A 65 -6.72 4.99 19.35
CA MET A 65 -6.34 4.41 18.05
C MET A 65 -6.35 2.89 18.12
N ASN A 66 -6.58 2.24 16.98
CA ASN A 66 -6.63 0.78 16.92
C ASN A 66 -5.49 0.25 16.02
N PRO A 67 -4.36 -0.21 16.62
CA PRO A 67 -3.24 -0.74 15.86
C PRO A 67 -3.50 -2.13 15.25
N LEU A 68 -4.60 -2.81 15.64
CA LEU A 68 -5.00 -4.08 15.03
C LEU A 68 -5.63 -3.90 13.65
N ILE A 69 -6.02 -2.68 13.29
CA ILE A 69 -6.50 -2.34 11.95
C ILE A 69 -5.50 -1.35 11.37
N TYR A 70 -4.70 -1.78 10.41
CA TYR A 70 -3.60 -0.99 9.86
C TYR A 70 -3.49 -1.17 8.36
N ALA A 71 -2.77 -0.26 7.71
CA ALA A 71 -2.54 -0.31 6.29
C ALA A 71 -1.11 0.09 5.92
N TRP A 72 -0.66 -0.49 4.83
CA TRP A 72 0.57 -0.12 4.14
C TRP A 72 0.22 0.41 2.76
N ALA A 73 0.98 1.39 2.28
CA ALA A 73 0.89 1.81 0.90
C ALA A 73 2.27 1.92 0.24
N GLN A 74 2.28 1.68 -1.06
CA GLN A 74 3.43 1.85 -1.94
C GLN A 74 3.02 2.68 -3.15
N LEU A 75 3.76 3.75 -3.39
CA LEU A 75 3.59 4.61 -4.54
C LEU A 75 4.28 3.96 -5.74
N GLY A 76 3.52 3.70 -6.79
CA GLY A 76 4.03 3.34 -8.12
C GLY A 76 4.15 4.57 -9.01
N THR A 77 4.32 4.34 -10.30
CA THR A 77 4.50 5.44 -11.28
C THR A 77 3.19 6.15 -11.61
N ASN A 78 2.08 5.40 -11.69
CA ASN A 78 0.76 5.97 -12.04
C ASN A 78 -0.33 5.52 -11.05
N ASP A 79 0.05 4.77 -10.03
CA ASP A 79 -0.83 4.06 -9.14
C ASP A 79 -0.28 4.07 -7.72
N ILE A 80 -1.15 3.77 -6.77
CA ILE A 80 -0.78 3.48 -5.40
C ILE A 80 -1.40 2.15 -5.01
N ARG A 81 -0.57 1.27 -4.48
CA ARG A 81 -1.01 -0.02 -3.94
C ARG A 81 -1.22 0.14 -2.45
N ILE A 82 -2.42 -0.15 -1.97
CA ILE A 82 -2.78 -0.08 -0.55
C ILE A 82 -3.17 -1.48 -0.08
N LYS A 83 -2.48 -1.96 0.96
CA LYS A 83 -2.84 -3.20 1.65
C LYS A 83 -3.35 -2.89 3.04
N ILE A 84 -4.61 -3.22 3.29
CA ILE A 84 -5.32 -3.02 4.54
C ILE A 84 -5.40 -4.36 5.26
N ILE A 85 -5.08 -4.39 6.54
CA ILE A 85 -5.04 -5.60 7.36
C ILE A 85 -5.94 -5.41 8.57
N ASN A 86 -6.82 -6.38 8.80
CA ASN A 86 -7.73 -6.41 9.94
C ASN A 86 -7.37 -7.57 10.87
N ASN A 87 -6.50 -7.32 11.84
CA ASN A 87 -6.19 -8.28 12.91
C ASN A 87 -7.12 -8.11 14.13
N SER A 88 -8.18 -7.33 14.00
CA SER A 88 -9.18 -7.17 15.06
C SER A 88 -10.18 -8.33 15.06
N LYS A 89 -11.04 -8.37 16.09
CA LYS A 89 -12.14 -9.34 16.17
C LYS A 89 -13.41 -8.87 15.44
N GLN A 90 -13.40 -7.66 14.85
CA GLN A 90 -14.56 -7.02 14.25
C GLN A 90 -14.44 -7.01 12.73
N SER A 91 -15.55 -7.28 12.04
CA SER A 91 -15.64 -7.09 10.59
C SER A 91 -15.72 -5.60 10.24
N ILE A 92 -15.05 -5.20 9.17
CA ILE A 92 -15.06 -3.83 8.67
C ILE A 92 -15.88 -3.79 7.37
N PRO A 93 -16.98 -3.03 7.30
CA PRO A 93 -17.70 -2.82 6.05
C PRO A 93 -16.76 -2.18 5.02
N SER A 94 -16.69 -2.75 3.83
CA SER A 94 -15.90 -2.24 2.71
C SER A 94 -16.70 -2.45 1.44
N SER A 95 -16.85 -1.44 0.61
CA SER A 95 -17.50 -1.58 -0.68
C SER A 95 -17.09 -0.47 -1.63
N TYR A 96 -17.13 -0.76 -2.93
CA TYR A 96 -16.79 0.20 -3.97
C TYR A 96 -17.52 1.55 -3.79
N ASN A 97 -18.80 1.57 -3.41
CA ASN A 97 -19.56 2.83 -3.31
C ASN A 97 -19.36 3.59 -1.99
N GLN A 98 -18.92 2.93 -0.93
CA GLN A 98 -18.82 3.53 0.41
C GLN A 98 -17.40 3.87 0.79
N ASP A 99 -16.42 3.23 0.13
CA ASP A 99 -15.02 3.42 0.45
C ASP A 99 -14.44 4.60 -0.34
N ASN A 100 -13.61 5.38 0.34
CA ASN A 100 -13.00 6.58 -0.20
C ASN A 100 -11.51 6.59 0.14
N PHE A 101 -10.70 7.01 -0.84
CA PHE A 101 -9.25 6.97 -0.75
C PHE A 101 -8.73 8.32 -1.23
N MET A 102 -7.96 9.00 -0.38
CA MET A 102 -7.52 10.37 -0.64
C MET A 102 -6.03 10.53 -0.36
N ILE A 103 -5.35 11.30 -1.19
CA ILE A 103 -3.99 11.78 -0.95
C ILE A 103 -4.07 13.25 -0.57
N MET A 104 -3.40 13.63 0.51
CA MET A 104 -3.19 15.03 0.88
C MET A 104 -1.72 15.37 0.68
N LEU A 105 -1.46 16.41 -0.11
CA LEU A 105 -0.12 16.94 -0.36
C LEU A 105 0.27 17.97 0.70
N SER A 106 1.56 18.27 0.76
CA SER A 106 2.15 19.20 1.73
C SER A 106 1.73 20.66 1.52
N ASP A 107 1.21 21.01 0.34
CA ASP A 107 0.61 22.31 0.02
C ASP A 107 -0.86 22.41 0.46
N GLY A 108 -1.43 21.34 1.02
CA GLY A 108 -2.82 21.23 1.46
C GLY A 108 -3.79 20.72 0.40
N ASN A 109 -3.35 20.53 -0.86
CA ASN A 109 -4.20 19.98 -1.91
C ASN A 109 -4.58 18.53 -1.61
N THR A 110 -5.85 18.19 -1.82
CA THR A 110 -6.37 16.84 -1.59
C THR A 110 -6.94 16.27 -2.88
N PHE A 111 -6.53 15.04 -3.21
CA PHE A 111 -6.97 14.32 -4.40
C PHE A 111 -7.65 13.01 -4.01
N VAL A 112 -8.83 12.77 -4.57
CA VAL A 112 -9.50 11.47 -4.47
C VAL A 112 -8.88 10.52 -5.49
N LEU A 113 -8.56 9.31 -5.05
CA LEU A 113 -7.98 8.27 -5.89
C LEU A 113 -9.05 7.49 -6.63
N SER A 114 -8.76 7.14 -7.88
CA SER A 114 -9.64 6.30 -8.69
C SER A 114 -9.53 4.85 -8.25
N LYS A 115 -10.67 4.20 -8.02
CA LYS A 115 -10.76 2.77 -7.66
C LYS A 115 -10.74 1.85 -8.89
N GLY A 116 -10.70 2.40 -10.10
CA GLY A 116 -10.81 1.64 -11.34
C GLY A 116 -12.24 1.12 -11.59
N ASP A 117 -12.34 -0.01 -12.27
CA ASP A 117 -13.63 -0.65 -12.56
C ASP A 117 -14.24 -1.30 -11.30
N PRO A 118 -15.53 -1.08 -10.99
CA PRO A 118 -16.23 -1.80 -9.92
C PRO A 118 -16.10 -3.32 -9.95
N LEU A 119 -15.91 -3.93 -11.14
CA LEU A 119 -15.73 -5.38 -11.29
C LEU A 119 -14.37 -5.88 -10.80
N ASP A 120 -13.35 -5.02 -10.83
CA ASP A 120 -12.00 -5.31 -10.34
C ASP A 120 -11.86 -5.03 -8.84
N PHE A 121 -12.85 -4.35 -8.26
CA PHE A 121 -12.87 -4.11 -6.82
C PHE A 121 -13.20 -5.42 -6.08
N PRO A 122 -12.46 -5.79 -5.02
CA PRO A 122 -12.72 -7.00 -4.27
C PRO A 122 -14.19 -7.10 -3.84
N GLY A 123 -14.88 -8.11 -4.37
CA GLY A 123 -16.36 -8.20 -4.32
C GLY A 123 -16.95 -8.49 -2.94
N ASP A 124 -16.11 -8.83 -1.96
CA ASP A 124 -16.56 -9.04 -0.58
C ASP A 124 -16.86 -7.69 0.07
N LYS A 125 -18.15 -7.46 0.35
CA LYS A 125 -18.66 -6.22 0.97
C LYS A 125 -18.17 -6.00 2.42
N THR A 126 -17.15 -6.73 2.86
CA THR A 126 -16.69 -6.77 4.24
C THR A 126 -15.27 -7.33 4.31
N LEU A 127 -14.39 -6.60 4.98
CA LEU A 127 -13.09 -7.08 5.41
C LEU A 127 -13.24 -7.80 6.76
N PHE A 128 -13.24 -9.13 6.71
CA PHE A 128 -13.40 -10.01 7.88
C PHE A 128 -12.23 -9.95 8.88
N PRO A 129 -12.40 -10.45 10.12
CA PRO A 129 -11.32 -10.64 11.07
C PRO A 129 -10.19 -11.53 10.53
N ASN A 130 -8.95 -11.13 10.81
CA ASN A 130 -7.70 -11.77 10.41
C ASN A 130 -7.51 -11.92 8.90
N THR A 131 -8.14 -11.06 8.09
CA THR A 131 -7.94 -11.01 6.65
C THR A 131 -7.33 -9.69 6.21
N SER A 132 -6.95 -9.61 4.93
CA SER A 132 -6.39 -8.40 4.32
C SER A 132 -7.05 -8.10 2.98
N LEU A 133 -7.16 -6.82 2.67
CA LEU A 133 -7.60 -6.28 1.38
C LEU A 133 -6.42 -5.62 0.69
N GLU A 134 -6.15 -5.95 -0.57
CA GLU A 134 -5.16 -5.24 -1.38
C GLU A 134 -5.86 -4.56 -2.55
N LEU A 135 -5.59 -3.27 -2.71
CA LEU A 135 -6.20 -2.40 -3.70
C LEU A 135 -5.11 -1.73 -4.52
N ARG A 136 -5.38 -1.62 -5.83
CA ARG A 136 -4.58 -0.82 -6.75
C ARG A 136 -5.42 0.36 -7.17
N LEU A 137 -5.00 1.55 -6.75
CA LEU A 137 -5.74 2.79 -7.00
C LEU A 137 -4.94 3.64 -7.97
N GLU A 138 -5.60 4.31 -8.90
CA GLU A 138 -4.92 5.18 -9.87
C GLU A 138 -4.71 6.56 -9.25
N LEU A 139 -3.51 7.10 -9.46
CA LEU A 139 -3.20 8.48 -9.08
C LEU A 139 -3.99 9.44 -9.97
N PRO A 140 -4.35 10.63 -9.46
CA PRO A 140 -4.98 11.66 -10.28
C PRO A 140 -4.06 12.00 -11.47
N SER A 141 -4.61 11.94 -12.67
CA SER A 141 -4.00 12.55 -13.84
C SER A 141 -4.50 13.99 -13.98
N ASP A 142 -3.76 14.84 -14.70
CA ASP A 142 -4.02 16.29 -14.92
C ASP A 142 -5.33 16.63 -15.66
N PHE A 143 -6.26 15.68 -15.73
CA PHE A 143 -7.53 15.89 -16.40
C PHE A 143 -8.30 17.09 -15.82
N TRP A 144 -8.14 17.40 -14.53
CA TRP A 144 -8.87 18.49 -13.88
C TRP A 144 -8.31 19.90 -14.11
N GLU A 145 -7.02 20.07 -14.43
CA GLU A 145 -6.55 21.34 -15.01
C GLU A 145 -6.97 21.46 -16.49
N THR A 146 -7.13 20.32 -17.18
CA THR A 146 -7.53 20.25 -18.60
C THR A 146 -9.03 20.54 -18.81
N ILE A 147 -9.89 20.32 -17.82
CA ILE A 147 -11.28 20.81 -17.80
C ILE A 147 -11.43 22.06 -16.91
N GLY A 148 -10.36 22.83 -16.80
CA GLY A 148 -10.45 24.24 -16.44
C GLY A 148 -11.18 25.04 -17.52
N MET A 149 -12.50 24.86 -17.64
CA MET A 149 -13.38 25.87 -18.24
C MET A 149 -13.29 27.14 -17.38
N LYS A 150 -12.25 27.95 -17.59
CA LYS A 150 -12.19 29.31 -17.07
C LYS A 150 -12.23 30.38 -18.17
N ASP A 151 -12.01 30.05 -19.44
CA ASP A 151 -12.32 30.97 -20.56
C ASP A 151 -12.25 30.23 -21.93
N PRO A 152 -13.31 30.17 -22.76
CA PRO A 152 -13.29 29.52 -24.07
C PRO A 152 -12.50 30.27 -25.16
N GLN A 153 -11.81 31.36 -24.86
CA GLN A 153 -11.25 32.27 -25.88
C GLN A 153 -9.72 32.39 -25.95
N SER A 154 -8.90 31.41 -25.53
CA SER A 154 -7.47 31.51 -25.88
C SER A 154 -6.69 30.19 -26.03
N TYR A 155 -5.81 30.16 -27.05
CA TYR A 155 -4.64 29.27 -27.25
C TYR A 155 -4.81 27.74 -27.14
N THR A 156 -5.99 27.19 -27.43
CA THR A 156 -6.33 25.77 -27.24
C THR A 156 -5.67 24.76 -28.21
N ALA A 157 -5.07 25.20 -29.32
CA ALA A 157 -4.57 24.29 -30.36
C ALA A 157 -3.26 23.54 -30.01
N ASP A 158 -2.34 24.18 -29.29
CA ASP A 158 -1.05 23.55 -28.93
C ASP A 158 -1.16 22.64 -27.68
N TYR A 159 -2.16 22.84 -26.84
CA TYR A 159 -2.38 22.07 -25.61
C TYR A 159 -2.94 20.66 -25.88
N MET A 160 -3.86 20.51 -26.84
CA MET A 160 -4.32 19.19 -27.29
C MET A 160 -3.15 18.33 -27.77
N LYS A 161 -2.14 18.93 -28.41
CA LYS A 161 -0.99 18.22 -28.96
C LYS A 161 -0.08 17.63 -27.87
N LYS A 162 0.02 18.28 -26.70
CA LYS A 162 0.78 17.77 -25.52
C LYS A 162 0.01 16.68 -24.76
N PHE A 163 -1.32 16.80 -24.69
CA PHE A 163 -2.20 15.75 -24.15
C PHE A 163 -2.06 14.42 -24.91
N TRP A 164 -2.13 14.47 -26.25
CA TRP A 164 -1.95 13.27 -27.09
C TRP A 164 -0.52 12.69 -27.05
N ARG A 165 0.47 13.46 -26.57
CA ARG A 165 1.86 13.01 -26.40
C ARG A 165 2.15 12.41 -25.02
N GLY A 166 1.18 12.44 -24.09
CA GLY A 166 1.34 11.84 -22.75
C GLY A 166 2.26 12.63 -21.81
N GLU A 167 2.47 13.93 -22.07
CA GLU A 167 3.42 14.79 -21.34
C GLU A 167 2.80 15.49 -20.10
N ASN A 168 1.48 15.38 -19.89
CA ASN A 168 0.76 15.98 -18.75
C ASN A 168 0.29 14.92 -17.75
N LYS A 169 1.16 14.58 -16.79
CA LYS A 169 0.79 13.81 -15.61
C LYS A 169 1.15 14.63 -14.39
N LEU A 170 0.19 14.82 -13.48
CA LEU A 170 0.44 15.30 -12.12
C LEU A 170 1.51 14.40 -11.54
N ASN A 171 2.73 14.93 -11.45
CA ASN A 171 3.84 14.20 -10.87
C ASN A 171 3.63 14.25 -9.36
N VAL A 172 2.77 13.36 -8.85
CA VAL A 172 2.61 13.14 -7.41
C VAL A 172 3.91 12.51 -6.92
N ILE A 173 4.84 13.37 -6.54
CA ILE A 173 6.14 13.00 -6.00
C ILE A 173 5.92 12.52 -4.56
N LYS A 174 6.48 11.36 -4.22
CA LYS A 174 6.30 10.72 -2.90
C LYS A 174 6.60 11.68 -1.75
N GLU A 175 7.65 12.47 -1.90
CA GLU A 175 8.16 13.44 -0.93
C GLU A 175 7.15 14.57 -0.64
N ASN A 176 6.23 14.84 -1.57
CA ASN A 176 5.20 15.88 -1.40
C ASN A 176 3.93 15.35 -0.74
N ILE A 177 3.76 14.03 -0.63
CA ILE A 177 2.59 13.44 0.02
C ILE A 177 2.73 13.57 1.54
N GLN A 178 1.86 14.35 2.16
CA GLN A 178 1.81 14.50 3.61
C GLN A 178 1.16 13.27 4.27
N LYS A 179 0.05 12.79 3.70
CA LYS A 179 -0.68 11.62 4.19
C LYS A 179 -1.61 11.04 3.14
N ILE A 180 -2.03 9.80 3.40
CA ILE A 180 -3.09 9.12 2.67
C ILE A 180 -4.20 8.80 3.66
N VAL A 181 -5.44 9.09 3.30
CA VAL A 181 -6.63 8.80 4.10
C VAL A 181 -7.41 7.69 3.42
N VAL A 182 -7.69 6.63 4.17
CA VAL A 182 -8.49 5.50 3.74
C VAL A 182 -9.74 5.45 4.61
N GLU A 183 -10.90 5.66 3.99
CA GLU A 183 -12.20 5.59 4.64
C GLU A 183 -12.94 4.34 4.15
N LEU A 184 -13.25 3.42 5.07
CA LEU A 184 -13.98 2.19 4.78
C LEU A 184 -15.40 2.26 5.37
N GLY A 185 -16.39 1.99 4.54
CA GLY A 185 -17.80 1.95 4.94
C GLY A 185 -18.29 3.26 5.59
N LYS A 186 -17.64 4.40 5.29
CA LYS A 186 -17.84 5.73 5.91
C LYS A 186 -17.70 5.77 7.45
N LYS A 187 -17.10 4.76 8.07
CA LYS A 187 -17.01 4.63 9.54
C LYS A 187 -15.60 4.42 10.05
N TYR A 188 -14.74 3.80 9.25
CA TYR A 188 -13.39 3.45 9.66
C TYR A 188 -12.41 4.29 8.86
N THR A 189 -11.65 5.13 9.55
CA THR A 189 -10.60 5.93 8.92
C THR A 189 -9.23 5.38 9.33
N ILE A 190 -8.40 5.08 8.34
CA ILE A 190 -6.99 4.76 8.51
C ILE A 190 -6.20 5.91 7.90
N VAL A 191 -5.31 6.50 8.68
CA VAL A 191 -4.45 7.59 8.20
C VAL A 191 -3.04 7.06 8.06
N LEU A 192 -2.53 7.03 6.83
CA LEU A 192 -1.17 6.59 6.53
C LEU A 192 -0.27 7.80 6.38
N LYS A 193 0.87 7.78 7.08
CA LYS A 193 1.92 8.80 7.00
C LYS A 193 3.18 8.22 6.34
N PRO A 194 4.03 9.06 5.72
CA PRO A 194 5.29 8.61 5.13
C PRO A 194 6.15 7.86 6.14
N VAL A 195 6.71 6.73 5.72
CA VAL A 195 7.68 5.98 6.52
C VAL A 195 9.07 6.50 6.17
N LEU A 196 9.70 7.17 7.14
CA LEU A 196 11.09 7.61 7.01
C LEU A 196 12.01 6.38 7.06
N LYS A 197 12.76 6.14 5.99
CA LYS A 197 13.87 5.18 6.05
C LYS A 197 14.98 5.83 6.87
N LYS A 198 15.38 5.18 7.98
CA LYS A 198 16.63 5.56 8.64
C LYS A 198 17.77 5.13 7.71
N HIS A 199 18.53 6.10 7.23
CA HIS A 199 19.82 5.87 6.58
C HIS A 199 20.86 5.39 7.58
#